data_AF-A0A6J6J9G4-F1
#
_entry.id   AF-A0A6J6J9G4-F1
#
_cell.length_a   1.000
_cell.length_b   1.000
_cell.length_c   1.000
_cell.angle_alpha   90.00
_cell.angle_beta   90.00
_cell.angle_gamma   90.00
#
_symmetry.space_group_name_H-M   'P 1'
#
loop_
_entity.id
_entity.type
_entity.pdbx_description
1 polymer ?
#
loop_
_entity_poly.entity_id
_entity_poly.type
_entity_poly.pdbx_seq_one_letter_code
_entity_poly.pdbx_strand_id
1 'polypeptide(L)'
;MHQLQSQIKQSPEPWGLLTKYGLVKERLVDLITDSLRAQILKLLGYKVDIVEFIGGEHTARNLLIRAVKVESEVSQVDIDRYQELIKLWQVQPYLATLLKSELKAAAQI
;
A
#
# COMPACT_ATOMS: atom_id res chain seq x y z
N MET A 1 -6.56 11.10 3.99
CA MET A 1 -6.03 10.46 2.76
C MET A 1 -4.83 11.23 2.17
N HIS A 2 -3.85 11.68 3.00
CA HIS A 2 -2.70 12.49 2.52
C HIS A 2 -1.35 12.13 3.19
N GLN A 3 -1.33 11.09 4.03
CA GLN A 3 -0.21 10.90 4.95
C GLN A 3 1.03 10.30 4.31
N LEU A 4 0.90 9.54 3.20
CA LEU A 4 2.07 9.07 2.45
C LEU A 4 2.65 10.18 1.56
N GLN A 5 1.79 11.04 0.99
CA GLN A 5 2.21 12.15 0.12
C GLN A 5 3.15 13.11 0.84
N SER A 6 2.92 13.38 2.14
CA SER A 6 3.81 14.23 2.94
C SER A 6 5.12 13.56 3.36
N GLN A 7 5.20 12.23 3.31
CA GLN A 7 6.42 11.47 3.66
C GLN A 7 7.38 11.34 2.47
N ILE A 8 6.86 11.30 1.25
CA ILE A 8 7.67 11.10 0.04
C ILE A 8 8.34 12.41 -0.38
N LYS A 9 9.50 12.66 0.22
CA LYS A 9 10.37 13.82 -0.07
C LYS A 9 11.18 13.62 -1.34
N GLN A 10 11.70 12.42 -1.55
CA GLN A 10 12.46 12.03 -2.73
C GLN A 10 11.90 10.72 -3.26
N SER A 11 11.87 10.57 -4.58
CA SER A 11 11.45 9.32 -5.21
C SER A 11 12.68 8.45 -5.46
N PRO A 12 12.60 7.14 -5.21
CA PRO A 12 13.68 6.22 -5.54
C PRO A 12 13.91 6.18 -7.06
N GLU A 13 15.15 6.08 -7.51
CA GLU A 13 15.42 5.79 -8.92
C GLU A 13 14.96 4.36 -9.27
N PRO A 14 14.45 4.10 -10.49
CA PRO A 14 14.30 5.01 -11.63
C PRO A 14 12.96 5.78 -11.67
N TRP A 15 12.22 5.82 -10.55
CA TRP A 15 10.86 6.36 -10.50
C TRP A 15 10.79 7.89 -10.66
N GLY A 16 11.93 8.58 -10.58
CA GLY A 16 12.04 10.01 -10.88
C GLY A 16 11.45 10.40 -12.25
N LEU A 17 11.49 9.48 -13.23
CA LEU A 17 10.85 9.68 -14.54
C LEU A 17 9.33 9.94 -14.44
N LEU A 18 8.65 9.23 -13.52
CA LEU A 18 7.21 9.36 -13.31
C LEU A 18 6.89 10.50 -12.33
N THR A 19 7.65 10.60 -11.25
CA THR A 19 7.34 11.50 -10.14
C THR A 19 7.73 12.96 -10.39
N LYS A 20 8.48 13.26 -11.47
CA LYS A 20 8.71 14.64 -11.92
C LYS A 20 7.45 15.34 -12.42
N TYR A 21 6.40 14.60 -12.80
CA TYR A 21 5.11 15.15 -13.22
C TYR A 21 4.13 15.12 -12.05
N GLY A 22 3.65 16.28 -11.60
CA GLY A 22 2.83 16.41 -10.38
C GLY A 22 1.61 15.48 -10.34
N LEU A 23 0.80 15.47 -11.41
CA LEU A 23 -0.37 14.59 -11.50
C LEU A 23 0.00 13.11 -11.44
N VAL A 24 1.03 12.70 -12.19
CA VAL A 24 1.49 11.29 -12.21
C VAL A 24 2.04 10.87 -10.86
N LYS A 25 2.79 11.76 -10.19
CA LYS A 25 3.28 11.56 -8.82
C LYS A 25 2.12 11.32 -7.87
N GLU A 26 1.11 12.19 -7.87
CA GLU A 26 -0.05 12.05 -6.98
C GLU A 26 -0.75 10.71 -7.19
N ARG A 27 -0.99 10.32 -8.44
CA ARG A 27 -1.61 9.01 -8.76
C ARG A 27 -0.76 7.84 -8.30
N LEU A 28 0.54 7.89 -8.54
CA LEU A 28 1.45 6.84 -8.12
C LEU A 28 1.46 6.69 -6.60
N VAL A 29 1.50 7.79 -5.86
CA VAL A 29 1.50 7.75 -4.38
C VAL A 29 0.18 7.22 -3.84
N ASP A 30 -0.94 7.57 -4.46
CA ASP A 30 -2.25 7.01 -4.10
C ASP A 30 -2.27 5.49 -4.33
N LEU A 31 -1.76 5.00 -5.48
CA LEU A 31 -1.63 3.57 -5.79
C LEU A 31 -0.70 2.82 -4.83
N ILE A 32 0.45 3.41 -4.47
CA ILE A 32 1.37 2.84 -3.48
C ILE A 32 0.66 2.72 -2.13
N THR A 33 -0.10 3.74 -1.75
CA THR A 33 -0.85 3.74 -0.50
C THR A 33 -1.87 2.60 -0.46
N ASP A 34 -2.64 2.42 -1.53
CA ASP A 34 -3.66 1.36 -1.59
C ASP A 34 -3.03 -0.04 -1.68
N SER A 35 -1.91 -0.17 -2.39
CA SER A 35 -1.13 -1.42 -2.44
C SER A 35 -0.59 -1.80 -1.07
N LEU A 36 -0.06 -0.84 -0.30
CA LEU A 36 0.43 -1.08 1.06
C LEU A 36 -0.70 -1.47 2.00
N ARG A 37 -1.87 -0.84 1.90
CA ARG A 37 -3.07 -1.22 2.68
C ARG A 37 -3.51 -2.65 2.35
N ALA A 38 -3.57 -2.99 1.07
CA ALA A 38 -3.93 -4.34 0.64
C ALA A 38 -2.91 -5.38 1.11
N GLN A 39 -1.62 -5.09 1.02
CA GLN A 39 -0.57 -5.97 1.50
C GLN A 39 -0.63 -6.16 3.03
N ILE A 40 -0.88 -5.11 3.80
CA ILE A 40 -1.08 -5.21 5.26
C ILE A 40 -2.23 -6.17 5.57
N LEU A 41 -3.37 -6.02 4.90
CA LEU A 41 -4.50 -6.93 5.10
C LEU A 41 -4.13 -8.37 4.72
N LYS A 42 -3.38 -8.58 3.64
CA LYS A 42 -2.89 -9.91 3.25
C LYS A 42 -2.01 -10.53 4.34
N LEU A 43 -1.05 -9.76 4.88
CA LEU A 43 -0.17 -10.19 5.98
C LEU A 43 -0.95 -10.50 7.27
N LEU A 44 -2.16 -9.97 7.42
CA LEU A 44 -3.04 -10.27 8.53
C LEU A 44 -3.97 -11.47 8.25
N GLY A 45 -3.72 -12.26 7.20
CA GLY A 45 -4.54 -13.41 6.84
C GLY A 45 -5.89 -12.99 6.26
N TYR A 46 -5.87 -12.09 5.29
CA TYR A 46 -7.04 -11.81 4.46
C TYR A 46 -6.74 -12.16 3.01
N LYS A 47 -7.75 -12.64 2.30
CA LYS A 47 -7.78 -12.66 0.84
C LYS A 47 -8.21 -11.28 0.42
N VAL A 48 -7.33 -10.57 -0.29
CA VAL A 48 -7.51 -9.17 -0.64
C VAL A 48 -7.60 -9.04 -2.15
N ASP A 49 -8.44 -8.11 -2.59
CA ASP A 49 -8.58 -7.74 -3.99
C ASP A 49 -8.83 -6.22 -4.11
N ILE A 50 -8.36 -5.61 -5.20
CA ILE A 50 -8.51 -4.19 -5.48
C ILE A 50 -9.32 -4.06 -6.76
N VAL A 51 -10.51 -3.45 -6.66
CA VAL A 51 -11.45 -3.33 -7.78
C VAL A 51 -11.81 -1.89 -8.03
N GLU A 52 -12.24 -1.57 -9.25
CA GLU A 52 -12.84 -0.27 -9.55
C GLU A 52 -14.29 -0.22 -9.03
N PHE A 53 -14.60 0.81 -8.24
CA PHE A 53 -15.87 1.00 -7.53
C PHE A 53 -16.97 1.59 -8.43
N ILE A 54 -16.62 2.53 -9.32
CA ILE A 54 -17.52 3.13 -10.32
C ILE A 54 -16.71 3.35 -11.61
N GLY A 55 -17.35 3.15 -12.77
CA GLY A 55 -16.75 3.40 -14.09
C GLY A 55 -16.16 4.82 -14.18
N GLY A 56 -15.04 4.95 -14.92
CA GLY A 56 -14.14 6.11 -14.93
C GLY A 56 -14.72 7.49 -15.31
N GLU A 57 -16.02 7.61 -15.51
CA GLU A 57 -16.68 8.85 -15.95
C GLU A 57 -16.77 9.92 -14.85
N HIS A 58 -16.55 9.59 -13.56
CA HIS A 58 -16.86 10.54 -12.48
C HIS A 58 -15.76 10.87 -11.45
N THR A 59 -14.74 10.06 -11.13
CA THR A 59 -13.58 10.57 -10.36
C THR A 59 -12.26 9.82 -10.57
N ALA A 60 -11.17 10.48 -10.18
CA ALA A 60 -9.82 9.94 -10.04
C ALA A 60 -9.68 8.78 -9.03
N ARG A 61 -10.53 8.72 -8.01
CA ARG A 61 -10.36 7.87 -6.83
C ARG A 61 -11.42 6.79 -6.81
N ASN A 62 -11.28 5.82 -7.70
CA ASN A 62 -12.27 4.78 -7.91
C ASN A 62 -11.83 3.41 -7.39
N LEU A 63 -10.71 3.27 -6.67
CA LEU A 63 -10.30 1.96 -6.17
C LEU A 63 -10.98 1.62 -4.84
N LEU A 64 -11.58 0.44 -4.77
CA LEU A 64 -12.10 -0.19 -3.57
C LEU A 64 -11.24 -1.41 -3.22
N ILE A 65 -10.69 -1.40 -2.00
CA ILE A 65 -10.02 -2.58 -1.44
C ILE A 65 -11.09 -3.43 -0.75
N ARG A 66 -11.29 -4.65 -1.23
CA ARG A 66 -12.14 -5.65 -0.59
C ARG A 66 -11.28 -6.74 0.02
N ALA A 67 -11.61 -7.16 1.24
CA ALA A 67 -10.87 -8.16 1.96
C ALA A 67 -11.82 -9.11 2.69
N VAL A 68 -11.55 -10.41 2.61
CA VAL A 68 -12.27 -11.45 3.34
C VAL A 68 -11.27 -12.20 4.20
N LYS A 69 -11.57 -12.34 5.50
CA LYS A 69 -10.72 -13.08 6.43
C LYS A 69 -10.71 -14.54 5.99
N VAL A 70 -9.51 -15.05 5.73
CA VAL A 70 -9.24 -16.45 5.45
C VAL A 70 -7.97 -16.80 6.20
N GLU A 71 -7.88 -17.94 6.84
CA GLU A 71 -6.66 -18.37 7.54
C GLU A 71 -5.57 -18.78 6.54
N SER A 72 -5.23 -17.89 5.61
CA SER A 72 -4.17 -18.05 4.65
C SER A 72 -2.82 -17.87 5.34
N GLU A 73 -1.91 -18.78 5.05
CA GLU A 73 -0.53 -18.68 5.49
C GLU A 73 0.12 -17.42 4.89
N VAL A 74 0.81 -16.67 5.74
CA VAL A 74 1.61 -15.53 5.33
C VAL A 74 2.93 -16.05 4.78
N SER A 75 3.20 -15.78 3.50
CA SER A 75 4.46 -16.19 2.90
C SER A 75 5.60 -15.22 3.28
N GLN A 76 6.81 -15.74 3.48
CA GLN A 76 7.98 -14.89 3.75
C GLN A 76 8.21 -13.87 2.61
N VAL A 77 7.96 -14.28 1.37
CA VAL A 77 8.05 -13.42 0.18
C VAL A 77 7.11 -12.20 0.28
N ASP A 78 5.91 -12.38 0.84
CA ASP A 78 4.96 -11.27 1.04
C ASP A 78 5.43 -10.27 2.11
N ILE A 79 6.12 -10.76 3.15
CA ILE A 79 6.72 -9.93 4.20
C ILE A 79 7.90 -9.14 3.61
N ASP A 80 8.79 -9.82 2.90
CA ASP A 80 10.00 -9.22 2.31
C ASP A 80 9.63 -8.11 1.33
N ARG A 81 8.66 -8.35 0.44
CA ARG A 81 8.17 -7.35 -0.51
C ARG A 81 7.56 -6.12 0.17
N TYR A 82 6.79 -6.33 1.23
CA TYR A 82 6.24 -5.23 2.02
C TYR A 82 7.36 -4.38 2.63
N GLN A 83 8.33 -5.03 3.29
CA GLN A 83 9.47 -4.37 3.92
C GLN A 83 10.36 -3.64 2.90
N GLU A 84 10.61 -4.26 1.75
CA GLU A 84 11.39 -3.66 0.68
C GLU A 84 10.70 -2.40 0.14
N LEU A 85 9.38 -2.45 -0.08
CA LEU A 85 8.63 -1.30 -0.62
C LEU A 85 8.64 -0.12 0.36
N ILE A 86 8.39 -0.35 1.65
CA ILE A 86 8.43 0.73 2.65
C ILE A 86 9.84 1.31 2.81
N LYS A 87 10.88 0.47 2.69
CA LYS A 87 12.28 0.91 2.76
C LYS A 87 12.67 1.73 1.54
N LEU A 88 12.32 1.25 0.34
CA LEU A 88 12.63 1.90 -0.93
C LEU A 88 12.00 3.29 -1.01
N TRP A 89 10.74 3.41 -0.60
CA TRP A 89 10.01 4.68 -0.61
C TRP A 89 10.19 5.51 0.66
N GLN A 90 10.87 4.97 1.69
CA GLN A 90 11.08 5.59 2.99
C GLN A 90 9.77 6.06 3.65
N VAL A 91 8.74 5.21 3.57
CA VAL A 91 7.39 5.51 4.07
C VAL A 91 7.03 4.63 5.25
N GLN A 92 6.18 5.15 6.11
CA GLN A 92 5.52 4.42 7.18
C GLN A 92 4.00 4.48 6.97
N PRO A 93 3.38 3.38 6.52
CA PRO A 93 1.93 3.32 6.37
C PRO A 93 1.24 3.51 7.72
N TYR A 94 0.33 4.47 7.82
CA TYR A 94 -0.40 4.73 9.07
C TYR A 94 -1.20 3.52 9.56
N LEU A 95 -1.74 2.73 8.62
CA LEU A 95 -2.46 1.50 8.96
C LEU A 95 -1.55 0.49 9.69
N ALA A 96 -0.25 0.43 9.33
CA ALA A 96 0.70 -0.42 10.04
C ALA A 96 0.98 0.08 11.46
N THR A 97 0.95 1.39 11.69
CA THR A 97 1.03 1.97 13.04
C THR A 97 -0.17 1.56 13.90
N LEU A 98 -1.37 1.57 13.32
CA LEU A 98 -2.61 1.21 14.02
C LEU A 98 -2.69 -0.29 14.32
N LEU A 99 -2.14 -1.15 13.45
CA LEU A 99 -2.23 -2.61 13.53
C LEU A 99 -0.92 -3.28 13.96
N LYS A 100 -0.09 -2.55 14.73
CA LYS A 100 1.26 -3.00 15.10
C LYS A 100 1.25 -4.31 15.88
N SER A 101 0.30 -4.49 16.80
CA SER A 101 0.17 -5.72 17.59
C SER A 101 -0.14 -6.94 16.72
N GLU A 102 -1.03 -6.75 15.77
CA GLU A 102 -1.55 -7.78 14.87
C GLU A 102 -0.49 -8.17 13.84
N LEU A 103 0.25 -7.19 13.29
CA LEU A 103 1.37 -7.44 12.38
C LEU A 103 2.51 -8.17 13.07
N LYS A 104 2.82 -7.81 14.33
CA LYS A 104 3.81 -8.54 15.13
C LYS A 104 3.38 -10.00 15.36
N ALA A 105 2.10 -10.24 15.62
CA ALA A 105 1.58 -11.59 15.85
C ALA A 105 1.55 -12.43 14.57
N ALA A 106 1.13 -11.85 13.44
CA ALA A 106 0.91 -12.58 12.20
C ALA A 106 2.16 -12.73 11.33
N ALA A 107 3.04 -11.73 11.32
CA ALA A 107 4.17 -11.63 10.41
C ALA A 107 5.51 -11.30 11.10
N GLN A 108 5.53 -11.14 12.43
CA GLN A 108 6.72 -10.78 13.21
C GLN A 108 7.39 -9.46 12.79
N ILE A 109 6.62 -8.53 12.23
CA ILE A 109 7.07 -7.20 11.78
C ILE A 109 6.39 -6.04 12.54
#